data_AF-A0A354U8V4-F1
#
_entry.id   AF-A0A354U8V4-F1
#
_cell.length_a   1.000
_cell.length_b   1.000
_cell.length_c   1.000
_cell.angle_alpha   90.00
_cell.angle_beta   90.00
_cell.angle_gamma   90.00
#
_symmetry.space_group_name_H-M   'P 1'
#
loop_
_entity.id
_entity.type
_entity.pdbx_description
1 polymer ?
#
loop_
_entity_poly.entity_id
_entity_poly.type
_entity_poly.pdbx_seq_one_letter_code
_entity_poly.pdbx_strand_id
1 'polypeptide(L)'
;MSVESARAFCMRLMADEEFQASLGKAESVDAIKEIIKKDNYDFTQHDLLKIVSELTGKKMTAEELEHEVVGFYRDEVAAGNPKAVENVTGWFRSI
;
A
#
# COMPACT_ATOMS: atom_id res chain seq x y z
N MET A 1 4.37 -15.38 3.04
CA MET A 1 4.70 -14.05 2.49
C MET A 1 5.43 -14.22 1.16
N SER A 2 4.85 -13.71 0.07
CA SER A 2 5.34 -13.83 -1.31
C SER A 2 5.49 -12.46 -2.00
N VAL A 3 6.61 -12.28 -2.68
CA VAL A 3 6.90 -11.12 -3.55
C VAL A 3 5.89 -10.99 -4.70
N GLU A 4 5.35 -12.12 -5.19
CA GLU A 4 4.32 -12.12 -6.24
C GLU A 4 3.00 -11.55 -5.73
N SER A 5 2.67 -11.81 -4.46
CA SER A 5 1.50 -11.23 -3.80
C SER A 5 1.66 -9.71 -3.64
N ALA A 6 2.84 -9.23 -3.24
CA ALA A 6 3.14 -7.80 -3.18
C ALA A 6 3.05 -7.13 -4.56
N ARG A 7 3.53 -7.81 -5.60
CA ARG A 7 3.43 -7.33 -6.98
C ARG A 7 1.99 -7.23 -7.45
N ALA A 8 1.19 -8.27 -7.24
CA ALA A 8 -0.22 -8.27 -7.58
C ALA A 8 -0.98 -7.14 -6.85
N PHE A 9 -0.64 -6.90 -5.59
CA PHE A 9 -1.18 -5.78 -4.83
C PHE A 9 -0.81 -4.42 -5.42
N CYS A 10 0.48 -4.16 -5.70
CA CYS A 10 0.91 -2.89 -6.30
C CYS A 10 0.28 -2.67 -7.69
N MET A 11 0.20 -3.71 -8.53
CA MET A 11 -0.45 -3.61 -9.84
C MET A 11 -1.94 -3.29 -9.72
N ARG A 12 -2.64 -3.96 -8.80
CA ARG A 12 -4.06 -3.68 -8.56
C ARG A 12 -4.27 -2.28 -8.02
N LEU A 13 -3.44 -1.85 -7.07
CA LEU A 13 -3.49 -0.50 -6.53
C LEU A 13 -3.34 0.57 -7.62
N MET A 14 -2.57 0.34 -8.68
CA MET A 14 -2.42 1.29 -9.79
C MET A 14 -3.56 1.23 -10.84
N ALA A 15 -4.32 0.14 -10.90
CA ALA A 15 -5.27 -0.11 -11.98
C ALA A 15 -6.74 -0.19 -11.54
N ASP A 16 -6.99 -0.43 -10.25
CA ASP A 16 -8.31 -0.68 -9.68
C ASP A 16 -8.73 0.49 -8.77
N GLU A 17 -9.46 1.43 -9.35
CA GLU A 17 -9.99 2.62 -8.65
C GLU A 17 -10.97 2.25 -7.52
N GLU A 18 -11.70 1.13 -7.64
CA GLU A 18 -12.60 0.68 -6.57
C GLU A 18 -11.80 0.19 -5.36
N PHE A 19 -10.71 -0.54 -5.62
CA PHE A 19 -9.79 -0.96 -4.60
C PHE A 19 -9.10 0.22 -3.92
N GLN A 20 -8.62 1.20 -4.70
CA GLN A 20 -8.09 2.46 -4.18
C GLN A 20 -9.13 3.15 -3.28
N ALA A 21 -10.37 3.32 -3.77
CA ALA A 21 -11.44 3.95 -3.00
C ALA A 21 -11.79 3.18 -1.73
N SER A 22 -11.68 1.84 -1.73
CA SER A 22 -11.91 1.02 -0.53
C SER A 22 -10.85 1.28 0.54
N LEU A 23 -9.58 1.44 0.14
CA LEU A 23 -8.48 1.79 1.03
C LEU A 23 -8.60 3.23 1.52
N GLY A 24 -9.03 4.17 0.67
CA GLY A 24 -9.25 5.58 1.01
C GLY A 24 -10.43 5.83 1.93
N LYS A 25 -11.39 4.89 1.96
CA LYS A 25 -12.54 4.89 2.88
C LYS A 25 -12.29 4.09 4.16
N ALA A 26 -11.16 3.38 4.26
CA ALA A 26 -10.85 2.58 5.43
C ALA A 26 -10.65 3.48 6.65
N GLU A 27 -11.49 3.30 7.67
CA GLU A 27 -11.50 4.16 8.86
C GLU A 27 -10.39 3.83 9.87
N SER A 28 -9.72 2.69 9.73
CA SER A 28 -8.65 2.23 10.62
C SER A 28 -7.63 1.33 9.93
N VAL A 29 -6.48 1.14 10.59
CA VAL A 29 -5.46 0.14 10.21
C VAL A 29 -6.05 -1.26 10.10
N ASP A 30 -6.93 -1.64 11.03
CA ASP A 30 -7.57 -2.97 11.02
C ASP A 30 -8.52 -3.14 9.83
N ALA A 31 -9.25 -2.10 9.44
CA ALA A 31 -10.08 -2.14 8.24
C ALA A 31 -9.25 -2.40 6.97
N ILE A 32 -8.07 -1.80 6.87
CA ILE A 32 -7.13 -2.09 5.78
C ILE A 32 -6.67 -3.55 5.85
N LYS A 33 -6.28 -4.05 7.03
CA LYS A 33 -5.87 -5.46 7.19
C LYS A 33 -6.96 -6.43 6.73
N GLU A 34 -8.22 -6.14 7.03
CA GLU A 34 -9.35 -6.97 6.60
C GLU A 34 -9.57 -6.94 5.08
N ILE A 35 -9.39 -5.78 4.42
CA ILE A 35 -9.43 -5.66 2.95
C ILE A 35 -8.31 -6.53 2.33
N ILE A 36 -7.09 -6.41 2.84
CA ILE A 36 -5.91 -7.15 2.34
C ILE A 36 -6.09 -8.65 2.54
N LYS A 37 -6.57 -9.08 3.71
CA LYS A 37 -6.86 -10.49 4.01
C LYS A 37 -7.98 -11.07 3.15
N LYS A 38 -9.05 -10.30 2.91
CA LYS A 38 -10.18 -10.73 2.09
C LYS A 38 -9.74 -11.14 0.68
N ASP A 39 -8.74 -10.43 0.15
CA ASP A 39 -8.17 -10.69 -1.16
C ASP A 39 -6.98 -11.67 -1.14
N ASN A 40 -6.74 -12.34 0.00
CA ASN A 40 -5.68 -13.33 0.20
C ASN A 40 -4.27 -12.80 -0.12
N TYR A 41 -4.04 -11.52 0.08
CA TYR A 41 -2.70 -10.96 -0.04
C TYR A 41 -1.85 -11.35 1.18
N ASP A 42 -0.70 -11.97 0.93
CA ASP A 42 0.25 -12.43 1.94
C ASP A 42 1.67 -11.95 1.58
N PHE A 43 2.10 -10.83 2.15
CA PHE A 43 3.41 -10.21 1.92
C PHE A 43 3.91 -9.46 3.16
N THR A 44 5.23 -9.32 3.28
CA THR A 44 5.87 -8.43 4.27
C THR A 44 5.97 -7.00 3.75
N GLN A 45 6.29 -6.07 4.66
CA GLN A 45 6.83 -4.76 4.30
C GLN A 45 8.01 -4.87 3.31
N HIS A 46 8.95 -5.78 3.55
CA HIS A 46 10.14 -5.97 2.71
C HIS A 46 9.80 -6.41 1.27
N ASP A 47 8.82 -7.29 1.10
CA ASP A 47 8.35 -7.74 -0.22
C ASP A 47 7.75 -6.57 -1.02
N LEU A 48 6.98 -5.71 -0.35
CA LEU A 48 6.35 -4.54 -0.96
C LEU A 48 7.40 -3.49 -1.34
N LEU A 49 8.34 -3.21 -0.45
CA LEU A 49 9.49 -2.33 -0.69
C LEU A 49 10.31 -2.79 -1.91
N LYS A 50 10.58 -4.10 -2.01
CA LYS A 50 11.30 -4.69 -3.14
C LYS A 50 10.58 -4.43 -4.46
N ILE A 51 9.27 -4.69 -4.50
CA ILE A 51 8.45 -4.45 -5.69
C ILE A 51 8.39 -2.97 -6.07
N VAL A 52 8.20 -2.08 -5.11
CA VAL A 52 8.16 -0.63 -5.36
C VAL A 52 9.52 -0.16 -5.92
N SER A 53 10.63 -0.65 -5.38
CA SER A 53 11.97 -0.36 -5.92
C SER A 53 12.13 -0.89 -7.36
N GLU A 54 11.64 -2.09 -7.65
CA GLU A 54 11.67 -2.67 -9.00
C GLU A 54 10.80 -1.87 -9.99
N LEU A 55 9.61 -1.43 -9.58
CA LEU A 55 8.69 -0.65 -10.41
C LEU A 55 9.18 0.76 -10.70
N THR A 56 9.79 1.41 -9.70
CA THR A 56 10.35 2.77 -9.85
C THR A 56 11.72 2.78 -10.53
N GLY A 57 12.40 1.63 -10.59
CA GLY A 57 13.77 1.51 -11.11
C GLY A 57 14.82 2.22 -10.25
N LYS A 58 14.45 2.68 -9.05
CA LYS A 58 15.32 3.43 -8.14
C LYS A 58 15.77 2.54 -6.99
N LYS A 59 17.07 2.56 -6.69
CA LYS A 59 17.60 2.04 -5.43
C LYS A 59 17.32 3.08 -4.36
N MET A 60 16.26 2.84 -3.59
CA MET A 60 15.83 3.70 -2.49
C MET A 60 16.00 2.96 -1.17
N THR A 61 16.22 3.72 -0.11
CA THR A 61 16.19 3.22 1.27
C THR A 61 14.75 2.89 1.69
N ALA A 62 14.60 2.13 2.79
CA ALA A 62 13.27 1.78 3.30
C ALA A 62 12.44 3.03 3.66
N GLU A 63 13.08 4.08 4.18
CA GLU A 63 12.42 5.35 4.50
C GLU A 63 11.94 6.09 3.24
N GLU A 64 12.75 6.14 2.19
CA GLU A 64 12.38 6.77 0.92
C GLU A 64 11.24 6.02 0.23
N LEU A 65 11.28 4.68 0.26
CA LEU A 65 10.21 3.84 -0.28
C LEU A 65 8.91 3.95 0.52
N GLU A 66 8.99 4.05 1.85
CA GLU A 66 7.82 4.35 2.68
C GLU A 66 7.22 5.70 2.26
N HIS A 67 8.06 6.71 2.04
CA HIS A 67 7.61 8.02 1.60
C HIS A 67 6.96 8.01 0.22
N GLU A 68 7.46 7.18 -0.71
CA GLU A 68 6.88 6.97 -2.04
C GLU A 68 5.54 6.21 -1.96
N VAL A 69 5.45 5.14 -1.17
CA VAL A 69 4.20 4.41 -0.97
C VAL A 69 3.15 5.33 -0.35
N VAL A 70 3.49 6.03 0.73
CA VAL A 70 2.59 6.97 1.39
C VAL A 70 2.22 8.14 0.48
N GLY A 71 3.16 8.61 -0.36
CA GLY A 71 2.93 9.64 -1.38
C GLY A 71 1.93 9.17 -2.44
N PHE A 72 2.15 7.99 -3.01
CA PHE A 72 1.23 7.37 -3.97
C PHE A 72 -0.17 7.22 -3.38
N TYR A 73 -0.28 6.75 -2.13
CA TYR A 73 -1.56 6.66 -1.44
C TYR A 73 -2.20 8.02 -1.16
N ARG A 74 -1.41 9.05 -0.83
CA ARG A 74 -1.94 10.40 -0.66
C ARG A 74 -2.57 10.91 -1.94
N ASP A 75 -1.88 10.72 -3.05
CA ASP A 75 -2.25 11.33 -4.33
C ASP A 75 -3.37 10.55 -5.02
N GLU A 76 -3.31 9.21 -5.00
CA GLU A 76 -4.25 8.34 -5.73
C GLU A 76 -5.43 7.86 -4.86
N VAL A 77 -5.19 7.60 -3.56
CA VAL A 77 -6.19 6.96 -2.68
C VAL A 77 -6.89 7.97 -1.77
N ALA A 78 -6.19 9.02 -1.36
CA ALA A 78 -6.61 9.91 -0.30
C ALA A 78 -6.69 11.37 -0.73
N ALA A 79 -7.01 11.66 -2.00
CA ALA A 79 -7.24 13.01 -2.52
C ALA A 79 -8.30 13.75 -1.67
N GLY A 80 -7.84 14.45 -0.63
CA GLY A 80 -8.67 15.15 0.36
C GLY A 80 -8.97 14.42 1.68
N ASN A 81 -8.42 13.22 1.96
CA ASN A 81 -8.63 12.50 3.23
C ASN A 81 -7.32 12.23 4.00
N PRO A 82 -6.83 13.17 4.82
CA PRO A 82 -5.60 13.00 5.60
C PRO A 82 -5.59 11.75 6.50
N LYS A 83 -6.77 11.36 7.02
CA LYS A 83 -6.91 10.23 7.93
C LYS A 83 -6.69 8.89 7.22
N ALA A 84 -7.03 8.79 5.94
CA ALA A 84 -6.72 7.61 5.14
C ALA A 84 -5.20 7.41 4.98
N VAL A 85 -4.46 8.51 4.80
CA VAL A 85 -2.99 8.48 4.72
C VAL A 85 -2.40 7.97 6.04
N GLU A 86 -2.89 8.44 7.19
CA GLU A 86 -2.45 7.97 8.50
C GLU A 86 -2.74 6.48 8.71
N ASN A 87 -3.94 6.03 8.31
CA ASN A 87 -4.33 4.62 8.42
C ASN A 87 -3.48 3.71 7.54
N VAL A 88 -3.22 4.09 6.29
CA VAL A 88 -2.36 3.31 5.39
C VAL A 88 -0.92 3.29 5.88
N THR A 89 -0.40 4.41 6.37
CA THR A 89 0.95 4.48 6.95
C THR A 89 1.06 3.58 8.18
N GLY A 90 0.07 3.62 9.06
CA GLY A 90 -0.01 2.76 10.24
C GLY A 90 -0.13 1.27 9.86
N TRP A 91 -0.88 0.95 8.82
CA TRP A 91 -0.97 -0.41 8.29
C TRP A 91 0.36 -0.89 7.72
N PHE A 92 1.01 -0.10 6.87
CA PHE A 92 2.28 -0.42 6.24
C PHE A 92 3.40 -0.69 7.26
N ARG A 93 3.42 0.06 8.37
CA ARG A 93 4.35 -0.16 9.49
C ARG A 93 4.00 -1.37 10.37
N SER A 94 2.83 -1.97 10.19
CA SER A 94 2.31 -3.06 11.03
C SER A 94 2.35 -4.44 10.37
N ILE A 95 2.81 -4.52 9.11
CA ILE A 95 2.95 -5.75 8.32
C ILE A 95 4.40 -6.20 8.22
#